data_AF-A0A947ICP0-F1
#
_entry.id   AF-A0A947ICP0-F1
#
_cell.length_a   1.000
_cell.length_b   1.000
_cell.length_c   1.000
_cell.angle_alpha   90.00
_cell.angle_beta   90.00
_cell.angle_gamma   90.00
#
_symmetry.space_group_name_H-M   'P 1'
#
loop_
_entity.id
_entity.type
_entity.pdbx_description
1 polymer ?
#
loop_
_entity_poly.entity_id
_entity_poly.type
_entity_poly.pdbx_seq_one_letter_code
_entity_poly.pdbx_strand_id
1 'polypeptide(L)'
;YLESAVGSEMRSDLPAAFSQAQAIAARSTVLATANRHHFADGFDLCNDDHCQCYQGIAREAETVIAPIKESEGTVLVSSFPRVIDARYAKSCGGVSERYEAVWGGEGPDYFAVRACGEYAVPDLTDEDAAREFLKSDPPAWCNPRVCSYPEPWDKDPLFRWEFAHTRREWGALIAEKTGLEVGALRELVPVRRGASGRILILEIVGEAERQRVYGELNIRRALSPSHLPSSFFVIHERGDSLVISGGGWGHGVGLCQLGASAMALRGWSVEKILEHYYPVSDLGRL
;
A
#
# COMPACT_ATOMS: atom_id res chain seq x y z
N TYR A 1 -16.70 -12.23 -6.85
CA TYR A 1 -15.33 -11.66 -6.90
C TYR A 1 -15.16 -10.57 -5.86
N LEU A 2 -15.83 -9.42 -5.97
CA LEU A 2 -15.66 -8.30 -5.01
C LEU A 2 -16.01 -8.66 -3.56
N GLU A 3 -17.01 -9.52 -3.33
CA GLU A 3 -17.37 -9.98 -1.97
C GLU A 3 -16.21 -10.71 -1.30
N SER A 4 -15.58 -11.65 -2.01
CA SER A 4 -14.39 -12.33 -1.53
C SER A 4 -13.15 -11.45 -1.57
N ALA A 5 -12.97 -10.55 -2.55
CA ALA A 5 -11.83 -9.64 -2.57
C ALA A 5 -11.88 -8.70 -1.36
N VAL A 6 -12.98 -7.98 -1.14
CA VAL A 6 -13.17 -7.10 0.01
C VAL A 6 -13.10 -7.87 1.34
N GLY A 7 -13.73 -9.05 1.42
CA GLY A 7 -13.66 -9.91 2.61
C GLY A 7 -12.29 -10.58 2.86
N SER A 8 -11.46 -10.69 1.83
CA SER A 8 -10.07 -11.17 1.93
C SER A 8 -9.10 -10.04 2.25
N GLU A 9 -9.42 -8.83 1.80
CA GLU A 9 -8.69 -7.60 2.08
C GLU A 9 -8.88 -7.18 3.54
N MET A 10 -10.11 -7.28 4.10
CA MET A 10 -10.40 -7.01 5.51
C MET A 10 -11.49 -7.89 6.17
N ARG A 11 -11.46 -7.96 7.52
CA ARG A 11 -12.40 -8.72 8.37
C ARG A 11 -13.88 -8.36 8.12
N SER A 12 -14.74 -9.24 8.61
CA SER A 12 -16.19 -9.16 8.46
C SER A 12 -16.92 -8.12 9.31
N ASP A 13 -16.30 -7.55 10.34
CA ASP A 13 -16.92 -6.65 11.33
C ASP A 13 -16.62 -5.17 11.09
N LEU A 14 -16.28 -4.79 9.86
CA LEU A 14 -16.04 -3.40 9.49
C LEU A 14 -17.34 -2.60 9.29
N PRO A 15 -17.30 -1.27 9.48
CA PRO A 15 -18.45 -0.42 9.20
C PRO A 15 -18.94 -0.54 7.76
N ALA A 16 -20.27 -0.56 7.56
CA ALA A 16 -20.88 -0.69 6.24
C ALA A 16 -20.36 0.33 5.22
N ALA A 17 -20.16 1.59 5.65
CA ALA A 17 -19.65 2.66 4.78
C ALA A 17 -18.24 2.36 4.25
N PHE A 18 -17.39 1.72 5.06
CA PHE A 18 -16.07 1.28 4.60
C PHE A 18 -16.20 0.19 3.54
N SER A 19 -17.00 -0.86 3.82
CA SER A 19 -17.21 -1.98 2.89
C SER A 19 -17.76 -1.52 1.54
N GLN A 20 -18.70 -0.56 1.55
CA GLN A 20 -19.23 0.08 0.34
C GLN A 20 -18.15 0.86 -0.42
N ALA A 21 -17.41 1.74 0.26
CA ALA A 21 -16.35 2.53 -0.37
C ALA A 21 -15.26 1.63 -0.98
N GLN A 22 -14.84 0.59 -0.26
CA GLN A 22 -13.86 -0.38 -0.74
C GLN A 22 -14.37 -1.15 -1.96
N ALA A 23 -15.64 -1.56 -1.97
CA ALA A 23 -16.24 -2.26 -3.10
C ALA A 23 -16.36 -1.37 -4.35
N ILE A 24 -16.73 -0.11 -4.18
CA ILE A 24 -16.78 0.88 -5.26
C ILE A 24 -15.38 1.11 -5.84
N ALA A 25 -14.37 1.32 -5.00
CA ALA A 25 -12.99 1.50 -5.44
C ALA A 25 -12.44 0.25 -6.16
N ALA A 26 -12.68 -0.94 -5.61
CA ALA A 26 -12.26 -2.21 -6.21
C ALA A 26 -12.94 -2.45 -7.56
N ARG A 27 -14.26 -2.22 -7.66
CA ARG A 27 -15.01 -2.32 -8.93
C ARG A 27 -14.48 -1.35 -9.98
N SER A 28 -14.23 -0.10 -9.58
CA SER A 28 -13.73 0.94 -10.48
C SER A 28 -12.35 0.61 -11.01
N THR A 29 -11.45 0.14 -10.12
CA THR A 29 -10.12 -0.34 -10.49
C THR A 29 -10.20 -1.45 -11.54
N VAL A 30 -11.00 -2.49 -11.28
CA VAL A 30 -11.17 -3.62 -12.21
C VAL A 30 -11.54 -3.12 -13.60
N LEU A 31 -12.54 -2.24 -13.70
CA LEU A 31 -13.04 -1.74 -14.98
C LEU A 31 -12.06 -0.80 -15.67
N ALA A 32 -11.31 0.00 -14.92
CA ALA A 32 -10.32 0.93 -15.45
C ALA A 32 -9.04 0.22 -15.92
N THR A 33 -8.69 -0.91 -15.31
CA THR A 33 -7.45 -1.66 -15.60
C THR A 33 -7.65 -2.95 -16.39
N ALA A 34 -8.89 -3.37 -16.63
CA ALA A 34 -9.20 -4.55 -17.45
C ALA A 34 -8.48 -4.48 -18.81
N ASN A 35 -7.94 -5.62 -19.25
CA ASN A 35 -7.10 -5.77 -20.46
C ASN A 35 -5.79 -4.93 -20.50
N ARG A 36 -5.35 -4.31 -19.39
CA ARG A 36 -4.10 -3.51 -19.37
C ARG A 36 -2.93 -4.18 -18.67
N HIS A 37 -3.17 -4.97 -17.63
CA HIS A 37 -2.10 -5.49 -16.75
C HIS A 37 -1.63 -6.90 -17.10
N HIS A 38 -2.52 -7.72 -17.65
CA HIS A 38 -2.31 -9.14 -17.92
C HIS A 38 -2.67 -9.46 -19.37
N PHE A 39 -2.26 -8.60 -20.31
CA PHE A 39 -2.61 -8.73 -21.73
C PHE A 39 -2.19 -10.08 -22.36
N ALA A 40 -1.16 -10.71 -21.80
CA ALA A 40 -0.66 -12.02 -22.23
C ALA A 40 -1.12 -13.20 -21.34
N ASP A 41 -1.82 -12.92 -20.24
CA ASP A 41 -2.30 -13.95 -19.31
C ASP A 41 -3.81 -14.19 -19.49
N GLY A 42 -4.30 -15.37 -19.12
CA GLY A 42 -5.72 -15.74 -19.27
C GLY A 42 -6.68 -15.06 -18.27
N PHE A 43 -6.29 -13.96 -17.62
CA PHE A 43 -7.04 -13.28 -16.57
C PHE A 43 -6.77 -11.77 -16.55
N ASP A 44 -7.70 -10.95 -16.07
CA ASP A 44 -7.56 -9.48 -16.04
C ASP A 44 -6.89 -8.94 -14.77
N LEU A 45 -6.95 -9.69 -13.66
CA LEU A 45 -6.40 -9.33 -12.33
C LEU A 45 -5.87 -10.58 -11.63
N CYS A 46 -4.67 -10.51 -11.03
CA CYS A 46 -4.17 -11.58 -10.15
C CYS A 46 -4.75 -11.48 -8.72
N ASN A 47 -4.60 -12.55 -7.94
CA ASN A 47 -5.20 -12.73 -6.62
C ASN A 47 -4.29 -12.33 -5.44
N ASP A 48 -3.22 -11.57 -5.69
CA ASP A 48 -2.22 -11.14 -4.71
C ASP A 48 -2.15 -9.60 -4.63
N ASP A 49 -1.20 -9.09 -3.83
CA ASP A 49 -0.92 -7.66 -3.63
C ASP A 49 -0.61 -6.88 -4.93
N HIS A 50 -0.38 -7.57 -6.07
CA HIS A 50 -0.16 -6.93 -7.36
C HIS A 50 -1.47 -6.45 -8.01
N CYS A 51 -2.62 -7.09 -7.74
CA CYS A 51 -3.92 -6.67 -8.26
C CYS A 51 -4.98 -6.52 -7.17
N GLN A 52 -5.54 -7.62 -6.65
CA GLN A 52 -6.44 -7.61 -5.48
C GLN A 52 -6.31 -8.93 -4.73
N CYS A 53 -6.29 -8.89 -3.40
CA CYS A 53 -6.22 -10.11 -2.60
C CYS A 53 -7.55 -10.88 -2.69
N TYR A 54 -7.53 -12.10 -3.25
CA TYR A 54 -8.69 -13.00 -3.30
C TYR A 54 -8.33 -14.33 -2.64
N GLN A 55 -8.92 -14.61 -1.47
CA GLN A 55 -8.69 -15.83 -0.67
C GLN A 55 -9.89 -16.80 -0.70
N GLY A 56 -10.88 -16.58 -1.57
CA GLY A 56 -12.01 -17.49 -1.79
C GLY A 56 -13.25 -17.23 -0.93
N ILE A 57 -14.29 -18.04 -1.13
CA ILE A 57 -15.65 -17.85 -0.59
C ILE A 57 -15.74 -17.94 0.94
N ALA A 58 -14.75 -18.55 1.60
CA ALA A 58 -14.72 -18.66 3.07
C ALA A 58 -14.56 -17.31 3.79
N ARG A 59 -14.26 -16.24 3.05
CA ARG A 59 -14.17 -14.87 3.54
C ARG A 59 -15.46 -14.06 3.37
N GLU A 60 -16.51 -14.65 2.80
CA GLU A 60 -17.80 -14.01 2.56
C GLU A 60 -18.66 -14.06 3.83
N ALA A 61 -18.66 -12.98 4.61
CA ALA A 61 -19.56 -12.82 5.75
C ALA A 61 -20.73 -11.88 5.41
N GLU A 62 -21.91 -12.16 5.94
CA GLU A 62 -23.14 -11.41 5.63
C GLU A 62 -23.02 -9.90 5.94
N THR A 63 -22.30 -9.57 7.02
CA THR A 63 -21.96 -8.20 7.44
C THR A 63 -21.11 -7.42 6.44
N VAL A 64 -20.44 -8.11 5.51
CA VAL A 64 -19.70 -7.54 4.39
C VAL A 64 -20.53 -7.58 3.11
N ILE A 65 -21.24 -8.69 2.89
CA ILE A 65 -22.03 -8.91 1.67
C ILE A 65 -23.15 -7.88 1.51
N ALA A 66 -23.93 -7.61 2.56
CA ALA A 66 -25.08 -6.70 2.46
C ALA A 66 -24.65 -5.27 2.04
N PRO A 67 -23.64 -4.63 2.68
CA PRO A 67 -23.12 -3.35 2.20
C PRO A 67 -22.58 -3.41 0.76
N ILE A 68 -21.90 -4.49 0.36
CA ILE A 68 -21.39 -4.62 -1.02
C ILE A 68 -22.54 -4.63 -2.03
N LYS A 69 -23.63 -5.35 -1.73
CA LYS A 69 -24.84 -5.40 -2.56
C LYS A 69 -25.54 -4.04 -2.64
N GLU A 70 -25.58 -3.28 -1.56
CA GLU A 70 -26.12 -1.91 -1.57
C GLU A 70 -25.33 -0.99 -2.53
N SER A 71 -24.04 -1.25 -2.72
CA SER A 71 -23.19 -0.52 -3.68
C SER A 71 -23.16 -1.10 -5.10
N GLU A 72 -24.02 -2.07 -5.42
CA GLU A 72 -23.97 -2.80 -6.69
C GLU A 72 -24.10 -1.86 -7.90
N GLY A 73 -23.23 -2.06 -8.89
CA GLY A 73 -23.15 -1.24 -10.09
C GLY A 73 -22.60 0.16 -9.87
N THR A 74 -22.29 0.57 -8.63
CA THR A 74 -21.74 1.91 -8.35
C THR A 74 -20.24 1.94 -8.61
N VAL A 75 -19.77 2.97 -9.30
CA VAL A 75 -18.36 3.16 -9.70
C VAL A 75 -17.94 4.61 -9.53
N LEU A 76 -16.64 4.87 -9.48
CA LEU A 76 -16.07 6.21 -9.57
C LEU A 76 -15.86 6.58 -11.03
N VAL A 77 -16.38 7.73 -11.43
CA VAL A 77 -16.22 8.28 -12.78
C VAL A 77 -15.55 9.65 -12.73
N SER A 78 -14.81 10.00 -13.77
CA SER A 78 -14.30 11.37 -13.93
C SER A 78 -15.37 12.28 -14.54
N SER A 79 -15.09 13.58 -14.56
CA SER A 79 -15.94 14.61 -15.19
C SER A 79 -16.30 14.32 -16.65
N PHE A 80 -15.47 13.53 -17.35
CA PHE A 80 -15.80 12.93 -18.63
C PHE A 80 -16.13 11.46 -18.35
N PRO A 81 -17.40 11.01 -18.47
CA PRO A 81 -17.97 9.82 -17.80
C PRO A 81 -17.26 8.49 -18.15
N ARG A 82 -16.05 8.34 -17.63
CA ARG A 82 -15.17 7.18 -17.73
C ARG A 82 -14.87 6.73 -16.32
N VAL A 83 -14.93 5.42 -16.12
CA VAL A 83 -14.54 4.80 -14.85
C VAL A 83 -13.07 5.10 -14.60
N ILE A 84 -12.77 5.61 -13.40
CA ILE A 84 -11.40 5.99 -13.03
C ILE A 84 -10.64 4.81 -12.42
N ASP A 85 -9.31 4.85 -12.56
CA ASP A 85 -8.42 3.99 -11.78
C ASP A 85 -8.52 4.39 -10.30
N ALA A 86 -8.94 3.47 -9.44
CA ALA A 86 -9.19 3.70 -8.03
C ALA A 86 -8.42 2.70 -7.15
N ARG A 87 -7.16 2.44 -7.53
CA ARG A 87 -6.26 1.57 -6.76
C ARG A 87 -6.16 2.02 -5.30
N TYR A 88 -5.93 1.04 -4.44
CA TYR A 88 -5.89 1.20 -3.00
C TYR A 88 -4.77 0.34 -2.42
N ALA A 89 -4.31 0.70 -1.22
CA ALA A 89 -3.31 -0.05 -0.48
C ALA A 89 -3.74 -0.26 0.97
N LYS A 90 -3.21 -1.31 1.60
CA LYS A 90 -3.54 -1.69 2.96
C LYS A 90 -3.30 -0.57 3.96
N SER A 91 -2.09 -0.03 3.98
CA SER A 91 -1.69 1.07 4.86
C SER A 91 -0.71 1.99 4.14
N CYS A 92 -1.03 3.28 4.05
CA CYS A 92 -0.13 4.23 3.41
C CYS A 92 1.11 4.54 4.27
N GLY A 93 1.08 4.24 5.57
CA GLY A 93 2.16 4.54 6.53
C GLY A 93 2.13 5.97 7.10
N GLY A 94 1.13 6.76 6.70
CA GLY A 94 0.89 8.14 7.14
C GLY A 94 0.62 9.09 5.97
N VAL A 95 1.30 8.90 4.84
CA VAL A 95 1.19 9.78 3.67
C VAL A 95 0.95 8.93 2.42
N SER A 96 0.07 9.38 1.52
CA SER A 96 -0.16 8.71 0.24
C SER A 96 0.97 8.98 -0.76
N GLU A 97 1.14 8.08 -1.72
CA GLU A 97 2.14 8.19 -2.78
C GLU A 97 1.49 8.61 -4.11
N ARG A 98 2.32 9.15 -5.00
CA ARG A 98 1.96 9.46 -6.39
C ARG A 98 1.94 8.22 -7.27
N TYR A 99 1.12 8.24 -8.31
CA TYR A 99 1.03 7.17 -9.28
C TYR A 99 2.39 6.90 -9.97
N GLU A 100 3.06 7.96 -10.43
CA GLU A 100 4.28 7.89 -11.23
C GLU A 100 5.47 7.36 -10.42
N ALA A 101 5.42 7.51 -9.10
CA ALA A 101 6.43 6.97 -8.20
C ALA A 101 6.41 5.43 -8.21
N VAL A 102 5.24 4.82 -8.36
CA VAL A 102 5.08 3.36 -8.33
C VAL A 102 5.14 2.74 -9.71
N TRP A 103 4.43 3.32 -10.69
CA TRP A 103 4.26 2.71 -12.02
C TRP A 103 4.96 3.47 -13.16
N GLY A 104 5.60 4.60 -12.87
CA GLY A 104 6.16 5.48 -13.90
C GLY A 104 5.09 6.13 -14.78
N GLY A 105 5.53 6.77 -15.86
CA GLY A 105 4.64 7.47 -16.80
C GLY A 105 4.01 8.74 -16.21
N GLU A 106 2.95 9.22 -16.86
CA GLU A 106 2.07 10.29 -16.35
C GLU A 106 0.83 9.63 -15.76
N GLY A 107 0.59 9.89 -14.48
CA GLY A 107 -0.54 9.36 -13.74
C GLY A 107 -1.72 10.34 -13.69
N PRO A 108 -2.90 9.88 -13.25
CA PRO A 108 -4.02 10.77 -13.01
C PRO A 108 -3.76 11.77 -11.87
N ASP A 109 -4.09 13.05 -12.10
CA ASP A 109 -3.90 14.15 -11.12
C ASP A 109 -4.62 13.92 -9.78
N TYR A 110 -5.68 13.11 -9.76
CA TYR A 110 -6.42 12.81 -8.54
C TYR A 110 -5.65 11.94 -7.54
N PHE A 111 -4.56 11.28 -7.95
CA PHE A 111 -3.63 10.62 -7.02
C PHE A 111 -2.64 11.61 -6.38
N ALA A 112 -3.19 12.73 -5.90
CA ALA A 112 -2.43 13.74 -5.19
C ALA A 112 -1.97 13.24 -3.81
N VAL A 113 -0.74 13.61 -3.46
CA VAL A 113 -0.11 13.33 -2.15
C VAL A 113 -0.91 14.01 -1.05
N ARG A 114 -1.29 13.25 -0.03
CA ARG A 114 -2.04 13.75 1.13
C ARG A 114 -1.66 13.00 2.39
N ALA A 115 -1.83 13.67 3.52
CA ALA A 115 -1.74 13.02 4.81
C ALA A 115 -2.98 12.13 5.01
N CYS A 116 -2.78 10.93 5.54
CA CYS A 116 -3.84 10.07 6.03
C CYS A 116 -4.25 10.58 7.41
N GLY A 117 -4.80 11.79 7.48
CA GLY A 117 -5.09 12.50 8.71
C GLY A 117 -5.10 14.01 8.53
N GLU A 118 -5.36 14.73 9.62
CA GLU A 118 -5.40 16.20 9.63
C GLU A 118 -4.07 16.77 10.13
N TYR A 119 -3.03 16.69 9.28
CA TYR A 119 -1.71 17.25 9.57
C TYR A 119 -0.96 17.58 8.28
N ALA A 120 0.05 18.44 8.39
CA ALA A 120 0.90 18.81 7.26
C ALA A 120 1.73 17.61 6.78
N VAL A 121 1.82 17.42 5.46
CA VAL A 121 2.68 16.40 4.87
C VAL A 121 4.14 16.85 5.00
N PRO A 122 4.99 16.12 5.75
CA PRO A 122 6.43 16.42 5.76
C PRO A 122 7.06 16.08 4.41
N ASP A 123 8.20 16.69 4.09
CA ASP A 123 8.96 16.33 2.90
C ASP A 123 9.68 15.00 3.09
N LEU A 124 8.97 13.89 2.85
CA LEU A 124 9.51 12.55 2.98
C LEU A 124 10.43 12.15 1.82
N THR A 125 10.69 13.04 0.85
CA THR A 125 11.73 12.79 -0.15
C THR A 125 13.13 12.92 0.45
N ASP A 126 13.25 13.64 1.58
CA ASP A 126 14.45 13.77 2.38
C ASP A 126 14.63 12.58 3.35
N GLU A 127 15.87 12.09 3.48
CA GLU A 127 16.20 10.90 4.28
C GLU A 127 16.04 11.14 5.79
N ASP A 128 16.40 12.32 6.28
CA ASP A 128 16.33 12.64 7.71
C ASP A 128 14.87 12.88 8.13
N ALA A 129 14.10 13.58 7.31
CA ALA A 129 12.66 13.76 7.51
C ALA A 129 11.91 12.41 7.48
N ALA A 130 12.25 11.51 6.56
CA ALA A 130 11.70 10.15 6.52
C ALA A 130 12.02 9.36 7.79
N ARG A 131 13.27 9.46 8.28
CA ARG A 131 13.74 8.83 9.51
C ARG A 131 13.03 9.37 10.75
N GLU A 132 12.84 10.68 10.84
CA GLU A 132 12.09 11.31 11.93
C GLU A 132 10.63 10.88 11.91
N PHE A 133 9.99 10.90 10.74
CA PHE A 133 8.58 10.53 10.61
C PHE A 133 8.31 9.07 11.00
N LEU A 134 9.20 8.14 10.64
CA LEU A 134 9.08 6.73 11.03
C LEU A 134 9.22 6.52 12.54
N LYS A 135 10.02 7.34 13.21
CA LYS A 135 10.17 7.34 14.68
C LYS A 135 9.04 8.06 15.41
N SER A 136 8.32 8.93 14.71
CA SER A 136 7.20 9.69 15.27
C SER A 136 5.90 8.87 15.31
N ASP A 137 4.95 9.36 16.09
CA ASP A 137 3.56 8.89 16.13
C ASP A 137 2.64 9.96 15.53
N PRO A 138 2.58 10.12 14.19
CA PRO A 138 1.70 11.11 13.61
C PRO A 138 0.24 10.75 13.93
N PRO A 139 -0.68 11.74 13.99
CA PRO A 139 -2.11 11.53 14.19
C PRO A 139 -2.76 10.95 12.92
N ALA A 140 -2.08 10.01 12.27
CA ALA A 140 -2.53 9.35 11.07
C ALA A 140 -3.69 8.42 11.39
N TRP A 141 -4.72 8.43 10.57
CA TRP A 141 -5.88 7.58 10.76
C TRP A 141 -5.47 6.12 10.71
N CYS A 142 -4.60 5.71 9.77
CA CYS A 142 -4.01 4.36 9.69
C CYS A 142 -3.09 3.97 10.86
N ASN A 143 -2.83 4.86 11.83
CA ASN A 143 -2.05 4.56 13.03
C ASN A 143 -2.96 3.88 14.08
N PRO A 144 -2.65 2.65 14.53
CA PRO A 144 -3.45 1.94 15.53
C PRO A 144 -3.50 2.65 16.90
N ARG A 145 -2.56 3.55 17.20
CA ARG A 145 -2.60 4.39 18.41
C ARG A 145 -3.62 5.53 18.33
N VAL A 146 -4.08 5.86 17.12
CA VAL A 146 -5.02 6.96 16.84
C VAL A 146 -6.44 6.41 16.60
N CYS A 147 -6.55 5.26 15.95
CA CYS A 147 -7.81 4.56 15.74
C CYS A 147 -7.63 3.08 16.03
N SER A 148 -8.45 2.54 16.94
CA SER A 148 -8.47 1.11 17.22
C SER A 148 -9.25 0.38 16.14
N TYR A 149 -8.63 -0.64 15.56
CA TYR A 149 -9.22 -1.50 14.55
C TYR A 149 -9.66 -2.82 15.19
N PRO A 150 -10.81 -3.41 14.82
CA PRO A 150 -11.17 -4.74 15.29
C PRO A 150 -10.08 -5.78 14.94
N GLU A 151 -9.63 -6.53 15.95
CA GLU A 151 -8.61 -7.61 15.86
C GLU A 151 -9.07 -8.80 14.99
N PRO A 152 -8.18 -9.58 14.31
CA PRO A 152 -6.86 -9.97 14.80
C PRO A 152 -5.85 -9.85 13.66
N TRP A 153 -5.30 -8.66 13.44
CA TRP A 153 -4.09 -8.59 12.63
C TRP A 153 -3.00 -9.21 13.51
N ASP A 154 -2.94 -10.53 13.53
CA ASP A 154 -2.03 -11.30 14.36
C ASP A 154 -0.61 -10.78 14.11
N LYS A 155 -0.12 -10.06 15.12
CA LYS A 155 1.28 -9.85 15.50
C LYS A 155 2.11 -8.76 14.81
N ASP A 156 1.79 -8.30 13.60
CA ASP A 156 2.66 -7.31 12.94
C ASP A 156 1.99 -5.94 12.75
N PRO A 157 2.54 -4.84 13.31
CA PRO A 157 1.94 -3.53 13.15
C PRO A 157 2.11 -3.07 11.69
N LEU A 158 1.04 -3.16 10.90
CA LEU A 158 0.98 -2.72 9.49
C LEU A 158 1.39 -1.24 9.32
N PHE A 159 1.28 -0.45 10.38
CA PHE A 159 1.65 0.96 10.40
C PHE A 159 3.14 1.20 10.63
N ARG A 160 3.79 0.39 11.48
CA ARG A 160 5.23 0.44 11.80
C ARG A 160 5.75 -0.97 12.07
N TRP A 161 6.81 -1.36 11.36
CA TRP A 161 7.34 -2.72 11.41
C TRP A 161 8.87 -2.69 11.42
N GLU A 162 9.49 -3.79 11.83
CA GLU A 162 10.94 -3.93 11.89
C GLU A 162 11.36 -5.33 11.43
N PHE A 163 12.42 -5.41 10.62
CA PHE A 163 13.10 -6.66 10.29
C PHE A 163 14.60 -6.51 10.58
N ALA A 164 15.20 -7.56 11.13
CA ALA A 164 16.61 -7.58 11.46
C ALA A 164 17.24 -8.88 10.94
N HIS A 165 18.29 -8.73 10.15
CA HIS A 165 19.12 -9.86 9.71
C HIS A 165 20.59 -9.49 9.85
N THR A 166 21.44 -10.50 10.01
CA THR A 166 22.88 -10.34 9.88
C THR A 166 23.25 -9.94 8.45
N ARG A 167 24.44 -9.34 8.29
CA ARG A 167 24.94 -8.95 6.96
C ARG A 167 24.99 -10.13 5.97
N ARG A 168 25.33 -11.33 6.45
CA ARG A 168 25.37 -12.55 5.62
C ARG A 168 23.99 -13.04 5.24
N GLU A 169 23.04 -13.04 6.17
CA GLU A 169 21.66 -13.43 5.88
C GLU A 169 21.01 -12.48 4.86
N TRP A 170 21.25 -11.17 4.98
CA TRP A 170 20.81 -10.21 3.97
C TRP A 170 21.39 -10.51 2.59
N GLY A 171 22.70 -10.77 2.51
CA GLY A 171 23.37 -11.14 1.27
C GLY A 171 22.77 -12.39 0.63
N ALA A 172 22.57 -13.44 1.43
CA ALA A 172 21.97 -14.69 0.97
C ALA A 172 20.52 -14.50 0.50
N LEU A 173 19.71 -13.72 1.22
CA LEU A 173 18.34 -13.40 0.82
C LEU A 173 18.29 -12.64 -0.51
N ILE A 174 19.14 -11.62 -0.67
CA ILE A 174 19.22 -10.83 -1.91
C ILE A 174 19.62 -11.75 -3.07
N ALA A 175 20.63 -12.61 -2.88
CA ALA A 175 21.04 -13.57 -3.90
C ALA A 175 19.89 -14.53 -4.28
N GLU A 176 19.18 -15.09 -3.30
CA GLU A 176 18.02 -15.96 -3.54
C GLU A 176 16.92 -15.26 -4.36
N LYS A 177 16.60 -14.01 -4.01
CA LYS A 177 15.46 -13.28 -4.60
C LYS A 177 15.76 -12.60 -5.92
N THR A 178 17.01 -12.26 -6.17
CA THR A 178 17.39 -11.41 -7.32
C THR A 178 18.44 -12.04 -8.22
N GLY A 179 19.13 -13.10 -7.76
CA GLY A 179 20.31 -13.66 -8.43
C GLY A 179 21.57 -12.79 -8.31
N LEU A 180 21.54 -11.73 -7.49
CA LEU A 180 22.68 -10.83 -7.28
C LEU A 180 23.61 -11.36 -6.19
N GLU A 181 24.85 -11.67 -6.54
CA GLU A 181 25.84 -12.28 -5.67
C GLU A 181 26.67 -11.21 -4.93
N VAL A 182 25.98 -10.36 -4.15
CA VAL A 182 26.59 -9.21 -3.47
C VAL A 182 27.53 -9.60 -2.32
N GLY A 183 27.52 -10.85 -1.85
CA GLY A 183 28.23 -11.29 -0.66
C GLY A 183 27.61 -10.74 0.62
N ALA A 184 28.38 -10.60 1.71
CA ALA A 184 27.83 -10.02 2.94
C ALA A 184 27.43 -8.55 2.71
N LEU A 185 26.23 -8.18 3.16
CA LEU A 185 25.70 -6.84 2.95
C LEU A 185 26.45 -5.81 3.81
N ARG A 186 27.01 -4.78 3.18
CA ARG A 186 27.66 -3.66 3.86
C ARG A 186 26.68 -2.53 4.12
N GLU A 187 25.87 -2.17 3.13
CA GLU A 187 24.99 -1.01 3.23
C GLU A 187 23.78 -1.16 2.30
N LEU A 188 22.67 -0.54 2.70
CA LEU A 188 21.52 -0.26 1.84
C LEU A 188 21.38 1.26 1.80
N VAL A 189 21.53 1.84 0.62
CA VAL A 189 21.55 3.29 0.44
C VAL A 189 20.28 3.70 -0.31
N PRO A 190 19.32 4.40 0.34
CA PRO A 190 18.20 5.02 -0.34
C PRO A 190 18.72 6.11 -1.29
N VAL A 191 18.68 5.86 -2.61
CA VAL A 191 19.15 6.82 -3.61
C VAL A 191 18.06 7.83 -3.96
N ARG A 192 16.79 7.39 -3.96
CA ARG A 192 15.65 8.26 -4.26
C ARG A 192 14.41 7.79 -3.51
N ARG A 193 13.70 8.72 -2.88
CA ARG A 193 12.39 8.52 -2.25
C ARG A 193 11.28 9.21 -3.05
N GLY A 194 10.08 8.64 -2.95
CA GLY A 194 8.83 9.26 -3.40
C GLY A 194 8.24 10.15 -2.30
N ALA A 195 7.10 10.76 -2.60
CA ALA A 195 6.50 11.77 -1.72
C ALA A 195 5.94 11.15 -0.42
N SER A 196 5.70 9.84 -0.40
CA SER A 196 5.32 9.12 0.82
C SER A 196 6.51 8.54 1.59
N GLY A 197 7.75 8.87 1.19
CA GLY A 197 8.97 8.29 1.75
C GLY A 197 9.31 6.88 1.26
N ARG A 198 8.50 6.29 0.38
CA ARG A 198 8.81 5.00 -0.26
C ARG A 198 10.08 5.12 -1.08
N ILE A 199 11.03 4.21 -0.88
CA ILE A 199 12.26 4.17 -1.67
C ILE A 199 11.91 3.69 -3.08
N LEU A 200 12.32 4.48 -4.08
CA LEU A 200 12.09 4.24 -5.51
C LEU A 200 13.34 3.73 -6.20
N ILE A 201 14.52 4.06 -5.65
CA ILE A 201 15.81 3.55 -6.10
C ILE A 201 16.62 3.23 -4.85
N LEU A 202 17.01 1.98 -4.71
CA LEU A 202 17.86 1.49 -3.64
C LEU A 202 19.18 1.02 -4.22
N GLU A 203 20.30 1.44 -3.65
CA GLU A 203 21.60 0.88 -3.93
C GLU A 203 21.97 -0.13 -2.84
N ILE A 204 22.17 -1.37 -3.26
CA ILE A 204 22.61 -2.48 -2.42
C ILE A 204 24.13 -2.54 -2.54
N VAL A 205 24.83 -2.37 -1.42
CA VAL A 205 26.29 -2.40 -1.35
C VAL A 205 26.72 -3.64 -0.58
N GLY A 206 27.25 -4.62 -1.29
CA GLY A 206 27.84 -5.81 -0.70
C GLY A 206 29.35 -5.78 -0.63
N GLU A 207 29.94 -6.90 -0.22
CA GLU A 207 31.39 -7.09 -0.24
C GLU A 207 31.94 -7.24 -1.65
N ALA A 208 31.20 -7.91 -2.53
CA ALA A 208 31.63 -8.25 -3.88
C ALA A 208 31.30 -7.13 -4.90
N GLU A 209 30.09 -6.59 -4.83
CA GLU A 209 29.60 -5.62 -5.82
C GLU A 209 28.57 -4.64 -5.25
N ARG A 210 28.21 -3.66 -6.09
CA ARG A 210 27.17 -2.67 -5.84
C ARG A 210 26.13 -2.74 -6.94
N GLN A 211 24.86 -2.87 -6.58
CA GLN A 211 23.77 -2.98 -7.53
C GLN A 211 22.61 -2.07 -7.17
N ARG A 212 21.99 -1.46 -8.18
CA ARG A 212 20.76 -0.67 -8.00
C ARG A 212 19.53 -1.51 -8.29
N VAL A 213 18.53 -1.36 -7.42
CA VAL A 213 17.18 -1.90 -7.59
C VAL A 213 16.22 -0.72 -7.76
N TYR A 214 15.43 -0.78 -8.83
CA TYR A 214 14.50 0.29 -9.21
C TYR A 214 13.06 -0.17 -8.99
N GLY A 215 12.23 0.74 -8.49
CA GLY A 215 10.79 0.53 -8.26
C GLY A 215 10.50 -0.09 -6.90
N GLU A 216 9.44 0.40 -6.27
CA GLU A 216 9.03 0.02 -4.91
C GLU A 216 8.82 -1.50 -4.76
N LEU A 217 8.10 -2.10 -5.72
CA LEU A 217 7.78 -3.53 -5.68
C LEU A 217 9.02 -4.42 -5.79
N ASN A 218 9.98 -4.04 -6.64
CA ASN A 218 11.22 -4.80 -6.81
C ASN A 218 12.09 -4.73 -5.55
N ILE A 219 12.16 -3.55 -4.91
CA ILE A 219 12.85 -3.38 -3.62
C ILE A 219 12.22 -4.28 -2.55
N ARG A 220 10.88 -4.32 -2.48
CA ARG A 220 10.17 -5.17 -1.51
C ARG A 220 10.41 -6.67 -1.75
N ARG A 221 10.50 -7.10 -3.00
CA ARG A 221 10.81 -8.49 -3.40
C ARG A 221 12.25 -8.87 -3.09
N ALA A 222 13.18 -7.94 -3.28
CA ALA A 222 14.61 -8.20 -3.06
C ALA A 222 14.97 -8.38 -1.57
N LEU A 223 14.19 -7.81 -0.65
CA LEU A 223 14.50 -7.73 0.77
C LEU A 223 13.55 -8.54 1.67
N SER A 224 12.82 -9.52 1.13
CA SER A 224 11.95 -10.39 1.94
C SER A 224 11.74 -11.76 1.28
N PRO A 225 11.63 -12.85 2.06
CA PRO A 225 11.24 -14.17 1.57
C PRO A 225 9.92 -14.16 0.76
N SER A 226 8.99 -13.29 1.14
CA SER A 226 7.74 -13.03 0.43
C SER A 226 7.81 -11.65 -0.23
N HIS A 227 7.38 -10.62 0.49
CA HIS A 227 7.43 -9.21 0.11
C HIS A 227 7.58 -8.41 1.39
N LEU A 228 8.49 -7.44 1.40
CA LEU A 228 8.53 -6.45 2.48
C LEU A 228 7.19 -5.69 2.51
N PRO A 229 6.64 -5.28 3.67
CA PRO A 229 5.32 -4.64 3.69
C PRO A 229 5.25 -3.39 2.80
N SER A 230 6.30 -2.55 2.81
CA SER A 230 6.45 -1.41 1.90
C SER A 230 7.94 -1.10 1.67
N SER A 231 8.29 -0.26 0.69
CA SER A 231 9.64 0.31 0.61
C SER A 231 9.83 1.59 1.44
N PHE A 232 8.85 1.96 2.29
CA PHE A 232 9.01 3.08 3.21
C PHE A 232 9.71 2.61 4.49
N PHE A 233 11.03 2.58 4.45
CA PHE A 233 11.86 2.21 5.60
C PHE A 233 13.12 3.04 5.70
N VAL A 234 13.75 2.95 6.86
CA VAL A 234 15.11 3.43 7.15
C VAL A 234 15.94 2.30 7.71
N ILE A 235 17.25 2.46 7.60
CA ILE A 235 18.23 1.44 7.99
C ILE A 235 19.01 1.92 9.22
N HIS A 236 19.23 0.97 10.14
CA HIS A 236 19.98 1.16 11.37
C HIS A 236 20.92 -0.02 11.59
N GLU A 237 22.12 0.24 12.09
CA GLU A 237 23.05 -0.81 12.49
C GLU A 237 22.79 -1.22 13.94
N ARG A 238 22.80 -2.54 14.21
CA ARG A 238 22.74 -3.10 15.56
C ARG A 238 23.76 -4.23 15.67
N GLY A 239 24.98 -3.88 16.08
CA GLY A 239 26.10 -4.84 16.12
C GLY A 239 26.46 -5.31 14.70
N ASP A 240 26.41 -6.61 14.45
CA ASP A 240 26.64 -7.21 13.12
C ASP A 240 25.35 -7.34 12.28
N SER A 241 24.22 -6.85 12.79
CA SER A 241 22.95 -6.86 12.07
C SER A 241 22.64 -5.51 11.44
N LEU A 242 22.03 -5.56 10.26
CA LEU A 242 21.33 -4.42 9.68
C LEU A 242 19.83 -4.59 9.95
N VAL A 243 19.27 -3.55 10.56
CA VAL A 243 17.86 -3.48 10.93
C VAL A 243 17.17 -2.50 10.00
N ILE A 244 16.08 -2.94 9.39
CA ILE A 244 15.18 -2.07 8.63
C ILE A 244 13.93 -1.80 9.46
N SER A 245 13.67 -0.53 9.75
CA SER A 245 12.46 -0.08 10.44
C SER A 245 11.63 0.70 9.43
N GLY A 246 10.40 0.27 9.20
CA GLY A 246 9.55 0.84 8.16
C GLY A 246 8.11 1.06 8.57
N GLY A 247 7.30 1.51 7.62
CA GLY A 247 5.91 1.85 7.86
C GLY A 247 5.01 1.67 6.65
N GLY A 248 3.75 1.39 6.92
CA GLY A 248 2.75 1.11 5.88
C GLY A 248 2.90 -0.28 5.25
N TRP A 249 1.91 -0.62 4.43
CA TRP A 249 1.82 -1.87 3.68
C TRP A 249 1.19 -1.60 2.32
N GLY A 250 1.89 -2.02 1.26
CA GLY A 250 1.51 -1.80 -0.13
C GLY A 250 2.05 -0.49 -0.70
N HIS A 251 1.67 -0.23 -1.96
CA HIS A 251 2.23 0.84 -2.78
C HIS A 251 1.88 2.26 -2.32
N GLY A 252 0.84 2.43 -1.49
CA GLY A 252 0.48 3.70 -0.84
C GLY A 252 -0.23 4.73 -1.72
N VAL A 253 -0.56 4.38 -2.96
CA VAL A 253 -1.30 5.25 -3.88
C VAL A 253 -2.80 5.05 -3.68
N GLY A 254 -3.58 6.13 -3.77
CA GLY A 254 -5.04 6.08 -3.67
C GLY A 254 -5.56 5.79 -2.26
N LEU A 255 -6.59 4.95 -2.15
CA LEU A 255 -7.27 4.70 -0.88
C LEU A 255 -6.39 3.91 0.10
N CYS A 256 -6.22 4.46 1.30
CA CYS A 256 -5.65 3.72 2.42
C CYS A 256 -6.76 2.95 3.13
N GLN A 257 -6.73 1.62 3.08
CA GLN A 257 -7.79 0.77 3.65
C GLN A 257 -8.01 1.02 5.15
N LEU A 258 -6.91 1.02 5.93
CA LEU A 258 -6.97 1.35 7.36
C LEU A 258 -7.47 2.78 7.60
N GLY A 259 -6.98 3.75 6.82
CA GLY A 259 -7.43 5.14 6.92
C GLY A 259 -8.92 5.30 6.64
N ALA A 260 -9.42 4.68 5.57
CA ALA A 260 -10.84 4.68 5.20
C ALA A 260 -11.70 3.97 6.26
N SER A 261 -11.20 2.88 6.84
CA SER A 261 -11.87 2.19 7.95
C SER A 261 -12.00 3.11 9.17
N ALA A 262 -10.93 3.83 9.52
CA ALA A 262 -10.96 4.82 10.60
C ALA A 262 -11.91 5.99 10.32
N MET A 263 -12.03 6.45 9.06
CA MET A 263 -13.02 7.45 8.68
C MET A 263 -14.45 6.93 8.87
N ALA A 264 -14.73 5.70 8.42
CA ALA A 264 -16.04 5.09 8.59
C ALA A 264 -16.41 4.87 10.07
N LEU A 265 -15.45 4.46 10.91
CA LEU A 265 -15.61 4.34 12.36
C LEU A 265 -15.92 5.70 13.03
N ARG A 266 -15.51 6.81 12.42
CA ARG A 266 -15.86 8.17 12.85
C ARG A 266 -17.17 8.69 12.24
N GLY A 267 -17.93 7.85 11.55
CA GLY A 267 -19.23 8.19 10.99
C GLY A 267 -19.18 8.92 9.65
N TRP A 268 -18.06 8.89 8.93
CA TRP A 268 -17.99 9.46 7.58
C TRP A 268 -18.81 8.63 6.60
N SER A 269 -19.52 9.31 5.70
CA SER A 269 -20.30 8.65 4.64
C SER A 269 -19.39 8.06 3.57
N VAL A 270 -19.94 7.16 2.74
CA VAL A 270 -19.23 6.54 1.61
C VAL A 270 -18.67 7.59 0.67
N GLU A 271 -19.48 8.59 0.34
CA GLU A 271 -19.11 9.70 -0.54
C GLU A 271 -17.93 10.47 0.04
N LYS A 272 -17.96 10.78 1.34
CA LYS A 272 -16.88 11.52 2.00
C LYS A 272 -15.59 10.73 2.11
N ILE A 273 -15.67 9.40 2.26
CA ILE A 273 -14.50 8.53 2.21
C ILE A 273 -13.89 8.53 0.79
N LEU A 274 -14.71 8.36 -0.23
CA LEU A 274 -14.24 8.30 -1.62
C LEU A 274 -13.71 9.64 -2.11
N GLU A 275 -14.40 10.75 -1.83
CA GLU A 275 -13.97 12.13 -2.14
C GLU A 275 -12.60 12.44 -1.50
N HIS A 276 -12.34 11.90 -0.30
CA HIS A 276 -11.05 12.06 0.36
C HIS A 276 -9.90 11.32 -0.35
N TYR A 277 -10.13 10.19 -1.02
CA TYR A 277 -9.03 9.45 -1.66
C TYR A 277 -8.94 9.65 -3.17
N TYR A 278 -10.06 10.01 -3.80
CA TYR A 278 -10.20 10.21 -5.23
C TYR A 278 -10.89 11.57 -5.45
N PRO A 279 -10.22 12.69 -5.15
CA PRO A 279 -10.76 14.01 -5.43
C PRO A 279 -11.12 14.10 -6.92
N VAL A 280 -12.11 14.93 -7.28
CA VAL A 280 -12.55 15.13 -8.67
C VAL A 280 -13.22 13.92 -9.34
N SER A 281 -13.58 12.90 -8.56
CA SER A 281 -14.43 11.80 -9.02
C SER A 281 -15.87 11.98 -8.54
N ASP A 282 -16.81 11.53 -9.37
CA ASP A 282 -18.23 11.44 -9.03
C ASP A 282 -18.65 9.97 -8.92
N LEU A 283 -19.76 9.72 -8.23
CA LEU A 283 -20.40 8.41 -8.25
C LEU A 283 -21.20 8.25 -9.56
N GLY A 284 -20.86 7.20 -10.32
CA GLY A 284 -21.58 6.75 -11.49
C GLY A 284 -22.21 5.38 -11.26
N ARG A 285 -23.08 4.97 -12.20
CA ARG A 285 -23.70 3.64 -12.22
C ARG A 285 -23.48 2.98 -13.59
N LEU A 286 -23.14 1.70 -13.58
CA LEU A 286 -22.99 0.85 -14.77
C LEU A 286 -24.33 0.55 -15.45
#